data_AF-A0A7V9SWW4-F1
#
_entry.id   AF-A0A7V9SWW4-F1
#
_cell.length_a   1.000
_cell.length_b   1.000
_cell.length_c   1.000
_cell.angle_alpha   90.00
_cell.angle_beta   90.00
_cell.angle_gamma   90.00
#
_symmetry.space_group_name_H-M   'P 1'
#
loop_
_entity.id
_entity.type
_entity.pdbx_description
1 polymer ?
#
loop_
_entity_poly.entity_id
_entity_poly.type
_entity_poly.pdbx_seq_one_letter_code
_entity_poly.pdbx_strand_id
1 'polypeptide(L)'
;EEKLYLLAAPQPLQDVALLMLETGMRCGEVYRIRRQDVSFEKGFLQVVKGKTASSVRQVHLSERARAVLQYRADKLAGENLFPQNDIDGQRATLTLDRKHLETIKTLKMKFRLYDARHTFASRAVENGIDLLVLASILGHNSLKMVMRYAHPSEGFKADAIRKMEISRKAKAV
;
A
#
# COMPACT_ATOMS: atom_id res chain seq x y z
N GLU A 1 7.15 -9.97 -11.64
CA GLU A 1 5.79 -10.50 -11.39
C GLU A 1 4.75 -9.41 -11.22
N GLU A 2 4.93 -8.44 -10.31
CA GLU A 2 3.94 -7.37 -10.06
C GLU A 2 3.57 -6.54 -11.28
N LYS A 3 4.54 -6.12 -12.10
CA LYS A 3 4.26 -5.35 -13.33
C LYS A 3 3.35 -6.13 -14.27
N LEU A 4 3.63 -7.43 -14.45
CA LEU A 4 2.82 -8.32 -15.27
C LEU A 4 1.42 -8.50 -14.67
N TYR A 5 1.33 -8.67 -13.35
CA TYR A 5 0.06 -8.77 -12.65
C TYR A 5 -0.78 -7.50 -12.80
N LEU A 6 -0.19 -6.32 -12.60
CA LEU A 6 -0.88 -5.04 -12.77
C LEU A 6 -1.36 -4.82 -14.21
N LEU A 7 -0.61 -5.27 -15.22
CA LEU A 7 -1.02 -5.14 -16.62
C LEU A 7 -2.20 -6.07 -16.98
N ALA A 8 -2.29 -7.24 -16.37
CA ALA A 8 -3.33 -8.23 -16.67
C ALA A 8 -4.57 -8.11 -15.77
N ALA A 9 -4.45 -7.54 -14.58
CA ALA A 9 -5.54 -7.44 -13.63
C ALA A 9 -6.68 -6.55 -14.19
N PRO A 10 -7.94 -7.01 -14.18
CA PRO A 10 -9.07 -6.20 -14.61
C PRO A 10 -9.43 -5.13 -13.56
N GLN A 11 -10.16 -4.09 -13.95
CA GLN A 11 -10.70 -3.13 -12.99
C GLN A 11 -11.82 -3.76 -12.12
N PRO A 12 -11.93 -3.41 -10.80
CA PRO A 12 -11.08 -2.52 -10.03
C PRO A 12 -9.83 -3.20 -9.39
N LEU A 13 -9.53 -4.47 -9.72
CA LEU A 13 -8.43 -5.24 -9.10
C LEU A 13 -7.06 -4.60 -9.34
N GLN A 14 -6.85 -4.07 -10.54
CA GLN A 14 -5.62 -3.36 -10.90
C GLN A 14 -5.37 -2.17 -9.96
N ASP A 15 -6.36 -1.30 -9.78
CA ASP A 15 -6.26 -0.14 -8.91
C ASP A 15 -6.04 -0.55 -7.45
N VAL A 16 -6.72 -1.59 -6.99
CA VAL A 16 -6.56 -2.13 -5.63
C VAL A 16 -5.13 -2.65 -5.42
N ALA A 17 -4.62 -3.47 -6.33
CA ALA A 17 -3.28 -4.02 -6.24
C ALA A 17 -2.21 -2.93 -6.30
N LEU A 18 -2.39 -1.92 -7.16
CA LEU A 18 -1.50 -0.78 -7.27
C LEU A 18 -1.48 0.04 -5.98
N LEU A 19 -2.64 0.36 -5.41
CA LEU A 19 -2.71 1.08 -4.14
C LEU A 19 -2.02 0.29 -3.01
N MET A 20 -2.22 -1.03 -2.94
CA MET A 20 -1.53 -1.86 -1.95
C MET A 20 -0.01 -1.85 -2.13
N LEU A 21 0.49 -1.86 -3.37
CA LEU A 21 1.92 -1.79 -3.69
C LEU A 21 2.54 -0.43 -3.35
N GLU A 22 1.79 0.65 -3.46
CA GLU A 22 2.28 2.02 -3.28
C GLU A 22 2.13 2.53 -1.84
N THR A 23 1.20 1.96 -1.06
CA THR A 23 0.85 2.47 0.27
C THR A 23 0.97 1.45 1.39
N GLY A 24 1.14 0.17 1.03
CA GLY A 24 1.11 -0.93 1.98
C GLY A 24 -0.25 -1.15 2.65
N MET A 25 -1.34 -0.51 2.20
CA MET A 25 -2.67 -0.69 2.80
C MET A 25 -3.17 -2.14 2.69
N ARG A 26 -4.07 -2.52 3.61
CA ARG A 26 -4.80 -3.80 3.49
C ARG A 26 -5.86 -3.68 2.41
N CYS A 27 -6.14 -4.78 1.72
CA CYS A 27 -7.19 -4.84 0.68
C CYS A 27 -8.54 -4.29 1.19
N GLY A 28 -8.96 -4.68 2.41
CA GLY A 28 -10.18 -4.17 3.02
C GLY A 28 -10.14 -2.68 3.42
N GLU A 29 -8.97 -2.08 3.60
CA GLU A 29 -8.85 -0.62 3.83
C GLU A 29 -9.08 0.12 2.49
N VAL A 30 -8.52 -0.40 1.39
CA VAL A 30 -8.67 0.20 0.05
C VAL A 30 -10.14 0.27 -0.37
N TYR A 31 -10.93 -0.78 -0.14
CA TYR A 31 -12.36 -0.77 -0.50
C TYR A 31 -13.22 0.21 0.30
N ARG A 32 -12.72 0.69 1.43
CA ARG A 32 -13.45 1.61 2.30
C ARG A 32 -13.07 3.06 2.06
N ILE A 33 -12.18 3.33 1.11
CA ILE A 33 -11.75 4.69 0.79
C ILE A 33 -12.95 5.50 0.28
N ARG A 34 -13.24 6.60 0.98
CA ARG A 34 -14.22 7.61 0.56
C ARG A 34 -13.52 8.86 0.08
N ARG A 35 -14.18 9.64 -0.78
CA ARG A 35 -13.68 10.93 -1.29
C ARG A 35 -13.24 11.86 -0.17
N GLN A 36 -14.11 12.06 0.82
CA GLN A 36 -13.85 12.91 1.98
C GLN A 36 -12.61 12.51 2.80
N ASP A 37 -12.16 11.26 2.70
CA ASP A 37 -11.01 10.76 3.46
C ASP A 37 -9.69 11.04 2.70
N VAL A 38 -9.74 11.48 1.44
CA VAL A 38 -8.57 11.79 0.60
C VAL A 38 -8.35 13.30 0.54
N SER A 39 -7.20 13.75 1.02
CA SER A 39 -6.72 15.11 0.73
C SER A 39 -5.80 15.05 -0.48
N PHE A 40 -6.36 15.32 -1.66
CA PHE A 40 -5.58 15.33 -2.90
C PHE A 40 -4.48 16.39 -2.83
N GLU A 41 -4.83 17.65 -2.54
CA GLU A 41 -3.86 18.75 -2.42
C GLU A 41 -2.69 18.41 -1.49
N LYS A 42 -2.98 17.93 -0.28
CA LYS A 42 -1.97 17.61 0.74
C LYS A 42 -1.30 16.24 0.56
N GLY A 43 -1.75 15.43 -0.40
CA GLY A 43 -1.13 14.15 -0.75
C GLY A 43 -1.25 13.05 0.31
N PHE A 44 -2.37 12.98 1.04
CA PHE A 44 -2.60 11.90 2.01
C PHE A 44 -4.04 11.38 1.98
N LEU A 45 -4.19 10.15 2.46
CA LEU A 45 -5.45 9.47 2.74
C LEU A 45 -5.56 9.19 4.24
N GLN A 46 -6.69 9.52 4.84
CA GLN A 46 -6.97 9.18 6.23
C GLN A 46 -7.66 7.81 6.31
N VAL A 47 -7.01 6.83 6.94
CA VAL A 47 -7.69 5.59 7.32
C VAL A 47 -8.44 5.87 8.62
N VAL A 48 -9.77 5.93 8.54
CA VAL A 48 -10.64 6.30 9.67
C VAL A 48 -11.11 5.11 10.52
N LYS A 49 -11.12 3.90 9.94
CA LYS A 49 -11.56 2.67 10.62
C LYS A 49 -10.67 1.50 10.22
N GLY A 50 -10.39 0.64 11.18
CA GLY A 50 -9.76 -0.65 10.94
C GLY A 50 -9.93 -1.59 12.12
N LYS A 51 -9.27 -2.75 12.06
CA LYS A 51 -9.42 -3.81 13.07
C LYS A 51 -8.85 -3.41 14.44
N THR A 52 -7.92 -2.47 14.46
CA THR A 52 -7.17 -2.06 15.66
C THR A 52 -7.05 -0.54 15.72
N ALA A 53 -6.76 0.01 16.90
CA ALA A 53 -6.47 1.44 17.06
C ALA A 53 -5.32 1.90 16.12
N SER A 54 -4.24 1.11 15.99
CA SER A 54 -3.14 1.41 15.06
C SER A 54 -3.54 1.44 13.58
N SER A 55 -4.72 0.92 13.23
CA SER A 55 -5.18 0.97 11.85
C SER A 55 -5.61 2.38 11.47
N VAL A 56 -6.00 3.21 12.44
CA VAL A 56 -6.34 4.63 12.23
C VAL A 56 -5.05 5.42 12.06
N ARG A 57 -4.82 5.94 10.85
CA ARG A 57 -3.54 6.59 10.49
C ARG A 57 -3.67 7.41 9.22
N GLN A 58 -2.73 8.33 9.02
CA GLN A 58 -2.50 8.98 7.74
C GLN A 58 -1.61 8.11 6.86
N VAL A 59 -2.05 7.88 5.63
CA VAL A 59 -1.30 7.20 4.58
C VAL A 59 -0.89 8.25 3.55
N HIS A 60 0.41 8.54 3.49
CA HIS A 60 0.95 9.44 2.47
C HIS A 60 0.91 8.76 1.09
N LEU A 61 0.48 9.51 0.08
CA LEU A 61 0.25 8.98 -1.25
C LEU A 61 1.45 9.30 -2.15
N SER A 62 1.98 8.27 -2.82
CA SER A 62 2.83 8.49 -3.97
C SER A 62 2.04 9.15 -5.10
N GLU A 63 2.73 9.72 -6.08
CA GLU A 63 2.09 10.29 -7.28
C GLU A 63 1.19 9.28 -7.99
N ARG A 64 1.63 8.02 -8.07
CA ARG A 64 0.87 6.93 -8.70
C ARG A 64 -0.40 6.61 -7.91
N ALA A 65 -0.29 6.51 -6.57
CA ALA A 65 -1.45 6.25 -5.73
C ALA A 65 -2.47 7.41 -5.80
N ARG A 66 -1.97 8.65 -5.75
CA ARG A 66 -2.80 9.86 -5.88
C ARG A 66 -3.52 9.90 -7.24
N ALA A 67 -2.83 9.59 -8.33
CA ALA A 67 -3.39 9.58 -9.68
C ALA A 67 -4.55 8.58 -9.81
N VAL A 68 -4.39 7.36 -9.26
CA VAL A 68 -5.48 6.36 -9.23
C VAL A 68 -6.69 6.88 -8.46
N LEU A 69 -6.49 7.41 -7.26
CA LEU A 69 -7.59 7.92 -6.45
C LEU A 69 -8.29 9.11 -7.09
N GLN A 70 -7.53 10.01 -7.72
CA GLN A 70 -8.07 11.18 -8.41
C GLN A 70 -8.92 10.73 -9.61
N TYR A 71 -8.37 9.85 -10.45
CA TYR A 71 -9.10 9.30 -11.60
C TYR A 71 -10.43 8.67 -11.20
N ARG A 72 -10.45 7.89 -10.11
CA ARG A 72 -11.67 7.27 -9.60
C ARG A 72 -12.65 8.30 -9.04
N ALA A 73 -12.16 9.34 -8.36
CA ALA A 73 -12.99 10.43 -7.86
C ALA A 73 -13.63 11.24 -9.00
N ASP A 74 -12.92 11.42 -10.10
CA ASP A 74 -13.42 12.16 -11.26
C ASP A 74 -14.45 11.35 -12.07
N LYS A 75 -14.28 10.02 -12.14
CA LYS A 75 -15.11 9.14 -12.98
C LYS A 75 -16.36 8.58 -12.31
N LEU A 76 -16.31 8.30 -11.01
CA LEU A 76 -17.43 7.69 -10.31
C LEU A 76 -18.40 8.78 -9.83
N ALA A 77 -19.66 8.41 -9.60
CA ALA A 77 -20.60 9.22 -8.85
C ALA A 77 -20.70 8.66 -7.42
N GLY A 78 -20.69 9.54 -6.41
CA GLY A 78 -20.86 9.17 -5.00
C GLY A 78 -19.57 9.04 -4.19
N GLU A 79 -19.72 8.91 -2.87
CA GLU A 79 -18.65 9.05 -1.89
C GLU A 79 -17.61 7.92 -1.90
N ASN A 80 -18.02 6.68 -2.17
CA ASN A 80 -17.10 5.55 -2.16
C ASN A 80 -16.30 5.47 -3.46
N LEU A 81 -14.96 5.49 -3.37
CA LEU A 81 -14.09 5.38 -4.54
C LEU A 81 -13.97 3.95 -5.06
N PHE A 82 -14.34 2.95 -4.25
CA PHE A 82 -14.39 1.55 -4.64
C PHE A 82 -15.78 0.99 -4.34
N PRO A 83 -16.83 1.46 -5.05
CA PRO A 83 -18.19 1.02 -4.81
C PRO A 83 -18.29 -0.49 -5.03
N GLN A 84 -18.74 -1.17 -3.98
CA GLN A 84 -19.17 -2.55 -4.06
C GLN A 84 -20.68 -2.55 -4.30
N ASN A 85 -21.22 -3.58 -4.96
CA ASN A 85 -22.67 -3.75 -5.12
C ASN A 85 -23.43 -3.98 -3.78
N ASP A 86 -22.79 -3.81 -2.61
CA ASP A 86 -23.44 -3.91 -1.31
C ASP A 86 -22.74 -3.06 -0.25
N ILE A 87 -23.57 -2.55 0.67
CA ILE A 87 -23.30 -1.50 1.66
C ILE A 87 -22.23 -1.89 2.72
N ASP A 88 -21.87 -3.17 2.83
CA ASP A 88 -21.05 -3.70 3.95
C ASP A 88 -19.73 -4.39 3.59
N GLY A 89 -19.27 -4.34 2.33
CA GLY A 89 -17.88 -4.70 2.00
C GLY A 89 -17.53 -6.20 1.96
N GLN A 90 -18.43 -7.09 2.39
CA GLN A 90 -18.15 -8.54 2.51
C GLN A 90 -18.27 -9.28 1.17
N ARG A 91 -19.20 -8.90 0.29
CA ARG A 91 -19.45 -9.60 -0.98
C ARG A 91 -18.48 -9.27 -2.10
N ALA A 92 -17.93 -8.04 -2.21
CA ALA A 92 -17.00 -7.79 -3.32
C ALA A 92 -15.59 -8.33 -3.08
N THR A 93 -15.25 -8.71 -1.85
CA THR A 93 -14.03 -9.51 -1.60
C THR A 93 -14.10 -10.82 -2.39
N LEU A 94 -15.26 -11.49 -2.42
CA LEU A 94 -15.46 -12.74 -3.18
C LEU A 94 -15.36 -12.54 -4.70
N THR A 95 -15.88 -11.43 -5.23
CA THR A 95 -15.82 -11.13 -6.68
C THR A 95 -14.39 -10.82 -7.12
N LEU A 96 -13.60 -10.17 -6.27
CA LEU A 96 -12.20 -9.88 -6.55
C LEU A 96 -11.28 -11.08 -6.31
N ASP A 97 -11.59 -11.95 -5.35
CA ASP A 97 -10.91 -13.23 -5.21
C ASP A 97 -11.05 -14.04 -6.50
N ARG A 98 -12.26 -14.09 -7.09
CA ARG A 98 -12.45 -14.72 -8.40
C ARG A 98 -11.62 -14.05 -9.50
N LYS A 99 -11.70 -12.73 -9.66
CA LYS A 99 -10.90 -11.99 -10.66
C LYS A 99 -9.40 -12.20 -10.47
N HIS A 100 -8.94 -12.25 -9.21
CA HIS A 100 -7.55 -12.52 -8.85
C HIS A 100 -7.16 -13.94 -9.25
N LEU A 101 -7.95 -14.96 -8.89
CA LEU A 101 -7.72 -16.35 -9.26
C LEU A 101 -7.68 -16.54 -10.79
N GLU A 102 -8.58 -15.91 -11.53
CA GLU A 102 -8.60 -15.93 -13.00
C GLU A 102 -7.34 -15.26 -13.58
N THR A 103 -6.92 -14.13 -13.02
CA THR A 103 -5.71 -13.40 -13.45
C THR A 103 -4.45 -14.26 -13.23
N ILE A 104 -4.25 -14.81 -12.03
CA ILE A 104 -3.04 -15.60 -11.73
C ILE A 104 -3.02 -16.93 -12.49
N LYS A 105 -4.19 -17.53 -12.76
CA LYS A 105 -4.31 -18.73 -13.60
C LYS A 105 -3.90 -18.44 -15.03
N THR A 106 -4.38 -17.33 -15.60
CA THR A 106 -4.02 -16.88 -16.96
C THR A 106 -2.52 -16.60 -17.06
N LEU A 107 -1.95 -15.94 -16.05
CA LEU A 107 -0.53 -15.62 -16.00
C LEU A 107 0.37 -16.79 -15.57
N LYS A 108 -0.21 -17.93 -15.17
CA LYS A 108 0.50 -19.10 -14.61
C LYS A 108 1.47 -18.73 -13.49
N MET A 109 1.07 -17.82 -12.60
CA MET A 109 1.90 -17.31 -11.51
C MET A 109 1.36 -17.69 -10.13
N LYS A 110 2.26 -17.78 -9.14
CA LYS A 110 1.93 -17.92 -7.73
C LYS A 110 2.03 -16.57 -7.04
N PHE A 111 0.96 -15.80 -7.09
CA PHE A 111 0.88 -14.47 -6.50
C PHE A 111 -0.41 -14.36 -5.69
N ARG A 112 -0.34 -13.92 -4.44
CA ARG A 112 -1.52 -13.55 -3.66
C ARG A 112 -1.62 -12.04 -3.65
N LEU A 113 -2.84 -11.49 -3.68
CA LEU A 113 -3.02 -10.04 -3.62
C LEU A 113 -2.37 -9.41 -2.37
N TYR A 114 -2.36 -10.13 -1.24
CA TYR A 114 -1.69 -9.66 -0.02
C TYR A 114 -0.16 -9.58 -0.14
N ASP A 115 0.45 -10.27 -1.11
CA ASP A 115 1.87 -10.17 -1.38
C ASP A 115 2.25 -8.76 -1.86
N ALA A 116 1.32 -7.98 -2.44
CA ALA A 116 1.53 -6.56 -2.74
C ALA A 116 1.92 -5.73 -1.49
N ARG A 117 1.26 -5.99 -0.36
CA ARG A 117 1.59 -5.33 0.92
C ARG A 117 2.93 -5.82 1.47
N HIS A 118 3.24 -7.11 1.30
CA HIS A 118 4.54 -7.65 1.67
C HIS A 118 5.66 -7.03 0.85
N THR A 119 5.47 -6.89 -0.47
CA THR A 119 6.40 -6.17 -1.35
C THR A 119 6.63 -4.75 -0.87
N PHE A 120 5.57 -3.98 -0.59
CA PHE A 120 5.71 -2.61 -0.09
C PHE A 120 6.59 -2.58 1.16
N ALA A 121 6.33 -3.48 2.11
CA ALA A 121 7.08 -3.54 3.36
C ALA A 121 8.55 -3.92 3.15
N SER A 122 8.84 -4.92 2.30
CA SER A 122 10.22 -5.29 1.96
C SER A 122 10.94 -4.13 1.29
N ARG A 123 10.34 -3.49 0.29
CA ARG A 123 10.93 -2.33 -0.41
C ARG A 123 11.16 -1.15 0.53
N ALA A 124 10.26 -0.91 1.47
CA ALA A 124 10.42 0.14 2.47
C ALA A 124 11.68 -0.09 3.30
N VAL A 125 11.87 -1.31 3.82
CA VAL A 125 13.11 -1.66 4.54
C VAL A 125 14.32 -1.57 3.62
N GLU A 126 14.20 -2.01 2.36
CA GLU A 126 15.28 -1.95 1.39
C GLU A 126 15.73 -0.53 1.03
N ASN A 127 14.82 0.43 1.11
CA ASN A 127 15.14 1.85 0.93
C ASN A 127 15.58 2.53 2.23
N GLY A 128 15.71 1.77 3.33
CA GLY A 128 16.18 2.24 4.62
C GLY A 128 15.12 3.00 5.42
N ILE A 129 13.83 2.72 5.21
CA ILE A 129 12.78 3.20 6.10
C ILE A 129 12.92 2.51 7.45
N ASP A 130 12.95 3.31 8.51
CA ASP A 130 13.00 2.83 9.88
C ASP A 130 11.81 1.89 10.21
N LEU A 131 12.07 0.83 10.98
CA LEU A 131 11.06 -0.20 11.25
C LEU A 131 9.87 0.33 12.07
N LEU A 132 10.09 1.32 12.95
CA LEU A 132 9.01 1.96 13.70
C LEU A 132 8.15 2.81 12.78
N VAL A 133 8.78 3.55 11.88
CA VAL A 133 8.08 4.31 10.82
C VAL A 133 7.28 3.37 9.93
N LEU A 134 7.87 2.26 9.48
CA LEU A 134 7.18 1.27 8.66
C LEU A 134 6.00 0.62 9.41
N ALA A 135 6.16 0.28 10.69
CA ALA A 135 5.07 -0.25 11.50
C ALA A 135 3.91 0.75 11.61
N SER A 136 4.21 2.04 11.76
CA SER A 136 3.22 3.12 11.74
C SER A 136 2.51 3.21 10.38
N ILE A 137 3.25 3.26 9.26
CA ILE A 137 2.70 3.29 7.90
C ILE A 137 1.78 2.09 7.62
N LEU A 138 2.19 0.91 8.07
CA LEU A 138 1.41 -0.32 7.87
C LEU A 138 0.23 -0.43 8.85
N GLY A 139 0.18 0.38 9.90
CA GLY A 139 -0.81 0.27 10.97
C GLY A 139 -0.67 -1.04 11.76
N HIS A 140 0.55 -1.44 12.09
CA HIS A 140 0.85 -2.59 12.93
C HIS A 140 0.92 -2.18 14.42
N ASN A 141 0.24 -2.93 15.29
CA ASN A 141 0.29 -2.75 16.75
C ASN A 141 1.61 -3.18 17.40
N SER A 142 2.52 -3.82 16.65
CA SER A 142 3.75 -4.39 17.21
C SER A 142 4.85 -4.44 16.16
N LEU A 143 6.07 -4.08 16.58
CA LEU A 143 7.27 -4.19 15.77
C LEU A 143 7.56 -5.64 15.35
N LYS A 144 7.14 -6.63 16.14
CA LYS A 144 7.31 -8.06 15.80
C LYS A 144 6.73 -8.42 14.42
N MET A 145 5.68 -7.72 13.98
CA MET A 145 5.07 -7.93 12.66
C MET A 145 5.91 -7.41 11.50
N VAL A 146 6.74 -6.38 11.71
CA VAL A 146 7.64 -5.84 10.67
C VAL A 146 9.03 -6.46 10.69
N MET A 147 9.44 -7.07 11.80
CA MET A 147 10.75 -7.74 11.92
C MET A 147 10.99 -8.80 10.83
N ARG A 148 9.93 -9.40 10.28
CA ARG A 148 10.05 -10.36 9.17
C ARG A 148 10.60 -9.77 7.87
N TYR A 149 10.60 -8.45 7.72
CA TYR A 149 11.18 -7.74 6.57
C TYR A 149 12.56 -7.17 6.90
N ALA A 150 12.98 -7.22 8.16
CA ALA A 150 14.27 -6.72 8.60
C ALA A 150 15.36 -7.72 8.20
N HIS A 151 16.13 -7.38 7.18
CA HIS A 151 17.30 -8.14 6.75
C HIS A 151 18.56 -7.27 6.90
N PRO A 152 19.26 -7.34 8.05
CA PRO A 152 20.46 -6.56 8.26
C PRO A 152 21.62 -7.15 7.44
N SER A 153 21.71 -6.78 6.16
CA SER A 153 22.85 -7.09 5.30
C SER A 153 24.02 -6.15 5.60
N GLU A 154 25.25 -6.58 5.30
CA GLU A 154 26.43 -5.71 5.38
C GLU A 154 26.29 -4.46 4.50
N GLY A 155 25.59 -4.57 3.36
CA GLY A 155 25.24 -3.43 2.52
C GLY A 155 24.38 -2.39 3.24
N PHE A 156 23.34 -2.81 3.97
CA PHE A 156 22.51 -1.89 4.76
C PHE A 156 23.32 -1.16 5.82
N LYS A 157 24.23 -1.87 6.50
CA LYS A 157 25.10 -1.26 7.52
C LYS A 157 26.02 -0.21 6.89
N ALA A 158 26.67 -0.54 5.77
CA ALA A 158 27.54 0.39 5.06
C ALA A 158 26.79 1.64 4.55
N ASP A 159 25.59 1.46 4.00
CA ASP A 159 24.75 2.57 3.52
C ASP A 159 24.28 3.47 4.67
N ALA A 160 23.96 2.89 5.83
CA ALA A 160 23.61 3.67 7.03
C ALA A 160 24.77 4.57 7.48
N ILE A 161 26.00 4.04 7.53
CA ILE A 161 27.20 4.83 7.84
C ILE A 161 27.42 5.93 6.78
N ARG A 162 27.31 5.60 5.49
CA ARG A 162 27.48 6.58 4.39
C ARG A 162 26.45 7.72 4.49
N LYS A 163 25.19 7.42 4.82
CA LYS A 163 24.15 8.44 5.05
C LYS A 163 24.52 9.38 6.20
N MET A 164 25.11 8.87 7.28
CA MET A 164 25.60 9.72 8.39
C MET A 164 26.73 10.66 7.94
N GLU A 165 27.67 10.17 7.11
CA GLU A 165 28.75 11.00 6.58
C GLU A 165 28.25 12.13 5.68
N ILE A 166 27.33 11.81 4.75
CA ILE A 166 26.70 12.80 3.86
C ILE A 166 25.98 13.87 4.68
N SER A 167 25.20 13.46 5.70
CA SER A 167 24.49 14.41 6.57
C SER A 167 25.44 15.33 7.35
N ARG A 168 26.60 14.83 7.82
CA ARG A 168 27.61 15.67 8.48
C ARG A 168 28.18 16.71 7.51
N LYS A 169 28.52 16.31 6.29
CA LYS A 169 29.03 17.23 5.26
C LYS A 169 28.01 18.30 4.88
N ALA A 170 26.73 17.94 4.74
CA ALA A 170 25.67 18.88 4.41
C ALA A 170 25.37 19.90 5.52
N LYS A 171 25.70 19.60 6.79
CA LYS A 171 25.55 20.52 7.93
C LYS A 171 26.78 21.39 8.19
N ALA A 172 27.92 21.05 7.56
CA ALA A 172 29.17 21.79 7.68
C ALA A 172 29.34 22.87 6.58
N VAL A 173 28.39 22.91 5.64
CA VAL A 173 28.22 23.94 4.59
C VAL A 173 27.08 24.84 5.01
#